data_AF-A0A2M7IP86-F1
#
_entry.id   AF-A0A2M7IP86-F1
#
_cell.length_a   1.000
_cell.length_b   1.000
_cell.length_c   1.000
_cell.angle_alpha   90.00
_cell.angle_beta   90.00
_cell.angle_gamma   90.00
#
_symmetry.space_group_name_H-M   'P 1'
#
loop_
_entity.id
_entity.type
_entity.pdbx_description
1 polymer ?
#
loop_
_entity_poly.entity_id
_entity_poly.type
_entity_poly.pdbx_seq_one_letter_code
_entity_poly.pdbx_strand_id
1 'polypeptide(L)'
;MSNFGAVDDSDSVTNDQVERIVRTLCVSYSHVRRSFVRNHGAVNVALKEGDVNETVLLLARYYRLPGGFLKRIGYSAKMSAPAALQTRVDFFTKRPLSSTLYFQQSKEELCRMPHYMILHIIAHELAHARMAIDAHKLRHSEFATDVLALLVTGTSKGYNEFMTSTFVQHGYIRRELLGEIYHCLSKYSDTIYMK
;
A
#
# COMPACT_ATOMS: atom_id res chain seq x y z
N MET A 1 -16.09 -1.08 -22.30
CA MET A 1 -15.83 -1.29 -20.86
C MET A 1 -14.75 -0.29 -20.46
N SER A 2 -15.06 0.68 -19.61
CA SER A 2 -14.04 1.60 -19.09
C SER A 2 -13.21 0.87 -18.03
N ASN A 3 -11.89 0.77 -18.24
CA ASN A 3 -10.95 0.24 -17.24
C ASN A 3 -11.00 1.14 -16.00
N PHE A 4 -11.58 0.63 -14.91
CA PHE A 4 -11.63 1.32 -13.61
C PHE A 4 -10.45 0.95 -12.70
N GLY A 5 -9.54 0.08 -13.16
CA GLY A 5 -8.33 -0.29 -12.44
C GLY A 5 -7.24 0.77 -12.52
N ALA A 6 -6.23 0.64 -11.67
CA ALA A 6 -4.97 1.33 -11.91
C ALA A 6 -4.29 0.77 -13.16
N VAL A 7 -3.49 1.61 -13.79
CA VAL A 7 -2.66 1.24 -14.93
C VAL A 7 -1.23 1.16 -14.46
N ASP A 8 -0.52 0.18 -15.01
CA ASP A 8 0.92 0.13 -14.89
C ASP A 8 1.53 1.32 -15.64
N ASP A 9 1.96 2.32 -14.88
CA ASP A 9 2.56 3.55 -15.38
C ASP A 9 4.06 3.66 -15.03
N SER A 10 4.68 2.57 -14.55
CA SER A 10 6.06 2.54 -14.04
C SER A 10 7.10 3.10 -15.01
N ASP A 11 6.93 2.77 -16.29
CA ASP A 11 7.88 3.09 -17.35
C ASP A 11 7.79 4.55 -17.78
N SER A 12 6.64 5.18 -17.54
CA SER A 12 6.38 6.57 -17.89
C SER A 12 6.82 7.58 -16.82
N VAL A 13 7.04 7.11 -15.59
CA VAL A 13 7.43 7.98 -14.46
C VAL A 13 8.91 8.35 -14.57
N THR A 14 9.19 9.65 -14.65
CA THR A 14 10.54 10.22 -14.62
C THR A 14 10.99 10.57 -13.21
N ASN A 15 12.31 10.73 -12.98
CA ASN A 15 12.85 11.13 -11.68
C ASN A 15 12.21 12.43 -11.14
N ASP A 16 12.03 13.45 -11.98
CA ASP A 16 11.39 14.72 -11.58
C ASP A 16 9.93 14.55 -11.13
N GLN A 17 9.25 13.50 -11.61
CA GLN A 17 7.89 13.17 -11.19
C GLN A 17 7.87 12.41 -9.86
N VAL A 18 8.91 11.62 -9.54
CA VAL A 18 9.01 10.87 -8.28
C VAL A 18 8.83 11.80 -7.08
N GLU A 19 9.64 12.85 -6.96
CA GLU A 19 9.57 13.78 -5.83
C GLU A 19 8.17 14.38 -5.68
N ARG A 20 7.56 14.78 -6.80
CA ARG A 20 6.23 15.38 -6.83
C ARG A 20 5.16 14.41 -6.35
N ILE A 21 5.22 13.16 -6.80
CA ILE A 21 4.29 12.09 -6.41
C ILE A 21 4.45 11.78 -4.92
N VAL A 22 5.68 11.48 -4.48
CA VAL A 22 5.98 11.15 -3.07
C VAL A 22 5.53 12.29 -2.15
N ARG A 23 5.90 13.53 -2.45
CA ARG A 23 5.50 14.70 -1.65
C ARG A 23 3.97 14.84 -1.60
N THR A 24 3.28 14.68 -2.73
CA THR A 24 1.80 14.77 -2.78
C THR A 24 1.15 13.72 -1.88
N LEU A 25 1.63 12.48 -1.91
CA LEU A 25 1.10 11.39 -1.10
C LEU A 25 1.42 11.59 0.40
N CYS A 26 2.63 12.01 0.74
CA CYS A 26 3.01 12.35 2.12
C CYS A 26 2.11 13.43 2.72
N VAL A 27 1.77 14.48 1.95
CA VAL A 27 0.83 15.52 2.41
C VAL A 27 -0.57 14.94 2.61
N SER A 28 -1.11 14.27 1.58
CA SER A 28 -2.51 13.84 1.53
C SER A 28 -2.81 12.74 2.55
N TYR A 29 -1.86 11.84 2.80
CA TYR A 29 -2.03 10.67 3.66
C TYR A 29 -1.18 10.71 4.94
N SER A 30 -0.74 11.91 5.36
CA SER A 30 0.01 12.12 6.60
C SER A 30 -0.66 11.54 7.85
N HIS A 31 -1.99 11.56 7.90
CA HIS A 31 -2.77 11.02 9.01
C HIS A 31 -2.76 9.48 9.06
N VAL A 32 -2.77 8.81 7.89
CA VAL A 32 -2.63 7.36 7.77
C VAL A 32 -1.25 6.95 8.29
N ARG A 33 -0.21 7.63 7.80
CA ARG A 33 1.18 7.45 8.22
C ARG A 33 1.33 7.57 9.74
N ARG A 34 0.87 8.67 10.33
CA ARG A 34 0.95 8.89 11.79
C ARG A 34 0.25 7.78 12.59
N SER A 35 -0.91 7.32 12.11
CA SER A 35 -1.66 6.24 12.77
C SER A 35 -0.91 4.92 12.72
N PHE A 36 -0.29 4.61 11.57
CA PHE A 36 0.55 3.43 11.43
C PHE A 36 1.78 3.49 12.34
N VAL A 37 2.58 4.57 12.31
CA VAL A 37 3.81 4.69 13.13
C VAL A 37 3.53 4.42 14.60
N ARG A 38 2.46 5.01 15.13
CA ARG A 38 2.08 4.89 16.54
C ARG A 38 1.72 3.45 16.93
N ASN A 39 1.19 2.66 15.99
CA ASN A 39 0.62 1.35 16.25
C ASN A 39 1.29 0.22 15.44
N HIS A 40 2.45 0.50 14.83
CA HIS A 40 3.19 -0.44 13.99
C HIS A 40 3.59 -1.71 14.76
N GLY A 41 3.80 -1.59 16.07
CA GLY A 41 4.05 -2.74 16.96
C GLY A 41 2.95 -3.79 16.87
N ALA A 42 1.68 -3.40 16.81
CA ALA A 42 0.55 -4.33 16.73
C ALA A 42 0.54 -5.15 15.42
N VAL A 43 0.90 -4.51 14.31
CA VAL A 43 1.01 -5.18 13.00
C VAL A 43 2.13 -6.23 13.02
N ASN A 44 3.29 -5.87 13.59
CA ASN A 44 4.41 -6.80 13.68
C ASN A 44 4.12 -7.97 14.61
N VAL A 45 3.38 -7.75 15.69
CA VAL A 45 2.93 -8.83 16.59
C VAL A 45 2.00 -9.78 15.83
N ALA A 46 0.97 -9.26 15.16
CA ALA A 46 0.05 -10.08 14.38
C ALA A 46 0.77 -10.92 13.31
N LEU A 47 1.70 -10.33 12.56
CA LEU A 47 2.51 -11.08 11.59
C LEU A 47 3.39 -12.15 12.24
N LYS A 48 4.06 -11.86 13.36
CA LYS A 48 4.88 -12.82 14.10
C LYS A 48 4.07 -14.01 14.63
N GLU A 49 2.82 -13.78 14.99
CA GLU A 49 1.88 -14.81 15.45
C GLU A 49 1.22 -15.56 14.28
N GLY A 50 1.52 -15.20 13.03
CA GLY A 50 0.93 -15.80 11.84
C GLY A 50 -0.52 -15.38 11.60
N ASP A 51 -0.98 -14.28 12.20
CA ASP A 51 -2.31 -13.72 11.98
C ASP A 51 -2.32 -12.69 10.83
N VAL A 52 -2.31 -13.24 9.61
CA VAL A 52 -2.45 -12.46 8.38
C VAL A 52 -3.78 -11.70 8.33
N ASN A 53 -4.87 -12.27 8.88
CA ASN A 53 -6.17 -11.62 8.85
C ASN A 53 -6.18 -10.37 9.72
N GLU A 54 -5.68 -10.46 10.96
CA GLU A 54 -5.61 -9.30 11.85
C GLU A 54 -4.68 -8.23 11.28
N THR A 55 -3.57 -8.65 10.66
CA THR A 55 -2.67 -7.72 9.95
C THR A 55 -3.41 -6.90 8.88
N VAL A 56 -4.21 -7.57 8.04
CA VAL A 56 -5.04 -6.90 7.02
C VAL A 56 -6.04 -5.94 7.66
N LEU A 57 -6.71 -6.35 8.74
CA LEU A 57 -7.71 -5.52 9.42
C LEU A 57 -7.09 -4.31 10.12
N LEU A 58 -5.88 -4.43 10.68
CA LEU A 58 -5.13 -3.32 11.25
C LEU A 58 -4.73 -2.32 10.16
N LEU A 59 -4.19 -2.80 9.04
CA LEU A 59 -3.84 -1.94 7.92
C LEU A 59 -5.07 -1.22 7.34
N ALA A 60 -6.18 -1.93 7.15
CA ALA A 60 -7.44 -1.32 6.67
C ALA A 60 -7.91 -0.19 7.60
N ARG A 61 -7.75 -0.36 8.93
CA ARG A 61 -8.02 0.68 9.92
C ARG A 61 -7.09 1.88 9.79
N TYR A 62 -5.80 1.68 9.52
CA TYR A 62 -4.86 2.80 9.33
C TYR A 62 -5.14 3.58 8.05
N TYR A 63 -5.48 2.89 6.96
CA TYR A 63 -6.02 3.51 5.75
C TYR A 63 -7.40 4.17 5.98
N ARG A 64 -7.98 4.08 7.18
CA ARG A 64 -9.30 4.61 7.54
C ARG A 64 -10.38 4.20 6.55
N LEU A 65 -10.31 2.94 6.09
CA LEU A 65 -11.37 2.40 5.25
C LEU A 65 -12.66 2.33 6.10
N PRO A 66 -13.85 2.53 5.49
CA PRO A 66 -15.11 2.47 6.21
C PRO A 66 -15.27 1.16 6.99
N GLY A 67 -15.93 1.22 8.15
CA GLY A 67 -16.23 0.02 8.93
C GLY A 67 -17.01 -0.99 8.08
N GLY A 68 -16.58 -2.25 8.10
CA GLY A 68 -17.19 -3.31 7.28
C GLY A 68 -16.94 -3.19 5.78
N PHE A 69 -16.07 -2.27 5.33
CA PHE A 69 -15.64 -2.18 3.94
C PHE A 69 -14.99 -3.50 3.52
N LEU A 70 -14.00 -3.98 4.28
CA LEU A 70 -13.42 -5.29 4.05
C LEU A 70 -14.26 -6.38 4.72
N LYS A 71 -15.02 -7.15 3.92
CA LYS A 71 -15.95 -8.16 4.45
C LYS A 71 -15.34 -9.54 4.63
N ARG A 72 -14.34 -9.86 3.81
CA ARG A 72 -13.72 -11.19 3.77
C ARG A 72 -12.28 -11.10 3.29
N ILE A 73 -11.49 -12.05 3.76
CA ILE A 73 -10.15 -12.36 3.24
C ILE A 73 -10.18 -13.80 2.71
N GLY A 74 -9.72 -13.99 1.48
CA GLY A 74 -9.62 -15.28 0.81
C GLY A 74 -8.17 -15.66 0.53
N TYR A 75 -7.89 -16.97 0.55
CA TYR A 75 -6.56 -17.54 0.35
C TYR A 75 -6.59 -18.58 -0.78
N SER A 76 -5.43 -18.90 -1.34
CA SER A 76 -5.29 -19.87 -2.43
C SER A 76 -6.22 -19.57 -3.62
N ALA A 77 -6.46 -18.28 -3.87
CA ALA A 77 -7.38 -17.85 -4.91
C ALA A 77 -6.76 -18.01 -6.30
N LYS A 78 -7.56 -18.43 -7.27
CA LYS A 78 -7.13 -18.55 -8.66
C LYS A 78 -7.10 -17.16 -9.32
N MET A 79 -5.97 -16.49 -9.24
CA MET A 79 -5.72 -15.17 -9.85
C MET A 79 -4.29 -15.03 -10.37
N SER A 80 -4.10 -14.04 -11.24
CA SER A 80 -2.81 -13.75 -11.89
C SER A 80 -1.85 -12.93 -11.02
N ALA A 81 -2.38 -12.10 -10.12
CA ALA A 81 -1.58 -11.26 -9.22
C ALA A 81 -1.41 -11.92 -7.84
N PRO A 82 -0.38 -11.55 -7.06
CA PRO A 82 -0.14 -12.10 -5.71
C PRO A 82 -1.32 -11.86 -4.75
N ALA A 83 -1.98 -10.72 -4.91
CA ALA A 83 -3.23 -10.40 -4.24
C ALA A 83 -4.14 -9.60 -5.19
N ALA A 84 -5.42 -9.53 -4.85
CA ALA A 84 -6.35 -8.64 -5.51
C ALA A 84 -7.49 -8.23 -4.57
N LEU A 85 -7.81 -6.94 -4.57
CA LEU A 85 -8.98 -6.41 -3.89
C LEU A 85 -10.19 -6.30 -4.82
N GLN A 86 -11.13 -7.23 -4.68
CA GLN A 86 -12.37 -7.18 -5.44
C GLN A 86 -13.39 -6.28 -4.75
N THR A 87 -13.66 -5.13 -5.36
CA THR A 87 -14.54 -4.09 -4.79
C THR A 87 -15.90 -4.08 -5.47
N ARG A 88 -16.96 -4.18 -4.68
CA ARG A 88 -18.34 -3.90 -5.10
C ARG A 88 -18.55 -2.39 -5.06
N VAL A 89 -19.05 -1.85 -6.17
CA VAL A 89 -19.38 -0.42 -6.30
C VAL A 89 -20.88 -0.24 -6.41
N ASP A 90 -21.36 0.89 -5.91
CA ASP A 90 -22.73 1.33 -6.14
C ASP A 90 -22.95 1.59 -7.63
N PHE A 91 -24.08 1.12 -8.18
CA PHE A 91 -24.34 1.23 -9.61
C PHE A 91 -24.50 2.69 -10.08
N PHE A 92 -25.12 3.54 -9.26
CA PHE A 92 -25.47 4.92 -9.60
C PHE A 92 -24.34 5.89 -9.26
N THR A 93 -23.80 5.80 -8.04
CA THR A 93 -22.77 6.73 -7.57
C THR A 93 -21.36 6.30 -7.92
N LYS A 94 -21.17 5.06 -8.40
CA LYS A 94 -19.86 4.42 -8.63
C LYS A 94 -18.93 4.44 -7.41
N ARG A 95 -19.51 4.61 -6.21
CA ARG A 95 -18.72 4.65 -4.97
C ARG A 95 -18.44 3.23 -4.47
N PRO A 96 -17.23 2.97 -3.93
CA PRO A 96 -16.93 1.70 -3.28
C PRO A 96 -17.87 1.43 -2.09
N LEU A 97 -18.46 0.24 -2.04
CA LEU A 97 -19.37 -0.18 -0.96
C LEU A 97 -18.72 -1.20 -0.02
N SER A 98 -18.13 -2.25 -0.60
CA SER A 98 -17.47 -3.32 0.16
C SER A 98 -16.50 -4.08 -0.72
N SER A 99 -15.47 -4.66 -0.12
CA SER A 99 -14.45 -5.40 -0.81
C SER A 99 -14.12 -6.73 -0.14
N THR A 100 -13.60 -7.64 -0.95
CA THR A 100 -12.97 -8.88 -0.50
C THR A 100 -11.52 -8.86 -0.95
N LEU A 101 -10.60 -9.05 -0.01
CA LEU A 101 -9.18 -9.20 -0.33
C LEU A 101 -8.89 -10.68 -0.58
N TYR A 102 -8.20 -10.98 -1.65
CA TYR A 102 -7.78 -12.34 -1.97
C TYR A 102 -6.27 -12.40 -2.11
N PHE A 103 -5.69 -13.51 -1.68
CA PHE A 103 -4.30 -13.86 -1.93
C PHE A 103 -4.23 -15.09 -2.82
N GLN A 104 -3.23 -15.09 -3.70
CA GLN A 104 -2.89 -16.24 -4.53
C GLN A 104 -2.35 -17.42 -3.68
N GLN A 105 -1.58 -17.10 -2.64
CA GLN A 105 -0.99 -18.08 -1.72
C GLN A 105 -1.97 -18.48 -0.60
N SER A 106 -1.72 -19.66 0.00
CA SER A 106 -2.34 -20.08 1.26
C SER A 106 -1.89 -19.22 2.45
N LYS A 107 -2.62 -19.31 3.56
CA LYS A 107 -2.22 -18.61 4.80
C LYS A 107 -0.85 -19.09 5.30
N GLU A 108 -0.60 -20.40 5.29
CA GLU A 108 0.68 -20.97 5.74
C GLU A 108 1.86 -20.52 4.88
N GLU A 109 1.68 -20.41 3.56
CA GLU A 109 2.71 -19.91 2.65
C GLU A 109 3.01 -18.44 2.89
N LEU A 110 1.97 -17.61 3.09
CA LEU A 110 2.13 -16.19 3.41
C LEU A 110 2.92 -15.99 4.71
N CYS A 111 2.69 -16.81 5.74
CA CYS A 111 3.44 -16.74 7.00
C CYS A 111 4.94 -17.07 6.85
N ARG A 112 5.35 -17.72 5.76
CA ARG A 112 6.77 -18.02 5.47
C ARG A 112 7.44 -16.91 4.65
N MET A 113 6.66 -15.97 4.10
CA MET A 113 7.21 -14.85 3.36
C MET A 113 7.88 -13.85 4.31
N PRO A 114 8.91 -13.11 3.83
CA PRO A 114 9.44 -11.99 4.59
C PRO A 114 8.33 -11.00 4.97
N HIS A 115 8.29 -10.57 6.24
CA HIS A 115 7.22 -9.72 6.77
C HIS A 115 7.00 -8.44 5.97
N TYR A 116 8.08 -7.82 5.47
CA TYR A 116 7.96 -6.60 4.66
C TYR A 116 7.24 -6.84 3.32
N MET A 117 7.38 -8.04 2.72
CA MET A 117 6.72 -8.35 1.44
C MET A 117 5.22 -8.52 1.63
N ILE A 118 4.80 -9.33 2.61
CA ILE A 118 3.38 -9.51 2.91
C ILE A 118 2.73 -8.17 3.31
N LEU A 119 3.44 -7.37 4.10
CA LEU A 119 2.98 -6.05 4.51
C LEU A 119 2.79 -5.12 3.30
N HIS A 120 3.75 -5.09 2.37
CA HIS A 120 3.66 -4.30 1.14
C HIS A 120 2.49 -4.75 0.28
N ILE A 121 2.33 -6.07 0.02
CA ILE A 121 1.23 -6.61 -0.78
C ILE A 121 -0.12 -6.19 -0.21
N ILE A 122 -0.30 -6.33 1.11
CA ILE A 122 -1.56 -5.92 1.76
C ILE A 122 -1.77 -4.41 1.62
N ALA A 123 -0.74 -3.62 1.94
CA ALA A 123 -0.84 -2.17 1.91
C ALA A 123 -1.11 -1.62 0.50
N HIS A 124 -0.53 -2.23 -0.53
CA HIS A 124 -0.76 -1.92 -1.93
C HIS A 124 -2.25 -2.05 -2.29
N GLU A 125 -2.85 -3.20 -2.02
CA GLU A 125 -4.27 -3.44 -2.32
C GLU A 125 -5.20 -2.47 -1.57
N LEU A 126 -4.87 -2.14 -0.32
CA LEU A 126 -5.64 -1.19 0.48
C LEU A 126 -5.42 0.27 0.06
N ALA A 127 -4.25 0.60 -0.49
CA ALA A 127 -3.95 1.91 -1.07
C ALA A 127 -4.83 2.19 -2.30
N HIS A 128 -5.02 1.19 -3.18
CA HIS A 128 -5.99 1.27 -4.28
C HIS A 128 -7.38 1.68 -3.78
N ALA A 129 -7.89 0.98 -2.76
CA ALA A 129 -9.20 1.29 -2.18
C ALA A 129 -9.26 2.70 -1.59
N ARG A 130 -8.26 3.08 -0.81
CA ARG A 130 -8.22 4.40 -0.16
C ARG A 130 -8.25 5.53 -1.20
N MET A 131 -7.36 5.47 -2.19
CA MET A 131 -7.30 6.48 -3.24
C MET A 131 -8.58 6.55 -4.07
N ALA A 132 -9.22 5.40 -4.31
CA ALA A 132 -10.51 5.35 -4.99
C ALA A 132 -11.62 6.04 -4.19
N ILE A 133 -11.73 5.78 -2.87
CA ILE A 133 -12.72 6.41 -1.99
C ILE A 133 -12.53 7.93 -1.94
N ASP A 134 -11.28 8.39 -1.86
CA ASP A 134 -10.95 9.82 -1.84
C ASP A 134 -11.11 10.50 -3.21
N ALA A 135 -11.42 9.73 -4.27
CA ALA A 135 -11.35 10.19 -5.65
C ALA A 135 -10.03 10.90 -5.97
N HIS A 136 -8.93 10.40 -5.41
CA HIS A 136 -7.62 11.04 -5.50
C HIS A 136 -7.13 11.06 -6.94
N LYS A 137 -6.45 12.14 -7.35
CA LYS A 137 -5.98 12.32 -8.74
C LYS A 137 -5.01 11.23 -9.23
N LEU A 138 -4.32 10.56 -8.31
CA LEU A 138 -3.37 9.47 -8.60
C LEU A 138 -3.98 8.06 -8.47
N ARG A 139 -5.30 7.93 -8.27
CA ARG A 139 -5.96 6.63 -8.00
C ARG A 139 -5.83 5.58 -9.11
N HIS A 140 -5.37 5.98 -10.29
CA HIS A 140 -5.18 5.11 -11.45
C HIS A 140 -3.72 4.76 -11.70
N SER A 141 -2.79 5.11 -10.81
CA SER A 141 -1.35 4.87 -10.97
C SER A 141 -0.91 3.72 -10.09
N GLU A 142 -0.37 2.65 -10.67
CA GLU A 142 0.25 1.56 -9.91
C GLU A 142 1.51 2.05 -9.18
N PHE A 143 2.31 2.89 -9.85
CA PHE A 143 3.49 3.49 -9.22
C PHE A 143 3.13 4.29 -7.96
N ALA A 144 2.12 5.16 -8.03
CA ALA A 144 1.68 5.96 -6.88
C ALA A 144 1.08 5.08 -5.78
N THR A 145 0.45 3.96 -6.15
CA THR A 145 -0.09 2.98 -5.19
C THR A 145 1.04 2.31 -4.41
N ASP A 146 2.09 1.86 -5.09
CA ASP A 146 3.27 1.30 -4.43
C ASP A 146 3.98 2.33 -3.55
N VAL A 147 4.09 3.59 -3.98
CA VAL A 147 4.64 4.66 -3.15
C VAL A 147 3.80 4.89 -1.89
N LEU A 148 2.46 4.87 -2.00
CA LEU A 148 1.58 4.99 -0.84
C LEU A 148 1.68 3.77 0.08
N ALA A 149 1.81 2.56 -0.47
CA ALA A 149 2.08 1.35 0.31
C ALA A 149 3.39 1.48 1.10
N LEU A 150 4.48 1.89 0.43
CA LEU A 150 5.77 2.13 1.08
C LEU A 150 5.67 3.19 2.18
N LEU A 151 4.98 4.32 1.92
CA LEU A 151 4.75 5.37 2.90
C LEU A 151 4.08 4.84 4.18
N VAL A 152 3.09 3.97 4.04
CA VAL A 152 2.33 3.44 5.18
C VAL A 152 3.06 2.30 5.87
N THR A 153 3.98 1.60 5.22
CA THR A 153 4.59 0.36 5.77
C THR A 153 6.02 0.51 6.28
N GLY A 154 6.71 1.60 5.95
CA GLY A 154 8.10 1.83 6.37
C GLY A 154 8.27 2.81 7.53
N THR A 155 9.52 3.16 7.85
CA THR A 155 9.91 4.26 8.76
C THR A 155 11.06 5.03 8.14
N SER A 156 11.33 6.30 8.53
CA SER A 156 12.47 7.03 7.99
C SER A 156 13.80 6.27 8.21
N LYS A 157 13.99 5.69 9.40
CA LYS A 157 15.11 4.77 9.67
C LYS A 157 15.11 3.58 8.70
N GLY A 158 13.97 2.92 8.53
CA GLY A 158 13.83 1.81 7.58
C GLY A 158 14.10 2.20 6.13
N TYR A 159 13.60 3.35 5.66
CA TYR A 159 13.86 3.84 4.30
C TYR A 159 15.36 4.13 4.10
N ASN A 160 16.01 4.73 5.08
CA ASN A 160 17.45 4.99 5.03
C ASN A 160 18.27 3.69 5.01
N GLU A 161 17.85 2.66 5.77
CA GLU A 161 18.46 1.33 5.74
C GLU A 161 18.24 0.65 4.37
N PHE A 162 17.03 0.75 3.79
CA PHE A 162 16.73 0.20 2.47
C PHE A 162 17.47 0.87 1.30
N MET A 163 17.88 2.13 1.43
CA MET A 163 18.78 2.77 0.45
C MET A 163 20.12 2.02 0.33
N THR A 164 20.54 1.28 1.36
CA THR A 164 21.82 0.57 1.40
C THR A 164 21.74 -0.91 1.01
N SER A 165 20.53 -1.49 0.92
CA SER A 165 20.30 -2.90 0.60
C SER A 165 19.29 -3.06 -0.53
N THR A 166 19.74 -3.00 -1.79
CA THR A 166 18.84 -3.08 -2.95
C THR A 166 18.91 -4.42 -3.67
N PHE A 167 18.02 -5.36 -3.29
CA PHE A 167 17.75 -6.57 -4.07
C PHE A 167 16.27 -6.93 -4.23
N VAL A 168 15.32 -6.11 -3.77
CA VAL A 168 13.90 -6.50 -3.78
C VAL A 168 13.06 -5.47 -4.53
N GLN A 169 12.34 -5.95 -5.54
CA GLN A 169 11.37 -5.16 -6.31
C GLN A 169 10.09 -4.98 -5.47
N HIS A 170 9.62 -3.73 -5.38
CA HIS A 170 8.34 -3.38 -4.75
C HIS A 170 7.32 -3.08 -5.85
N GLY A 171 6.61 -4.11 -6.29
CA GLY A 171 5.57 -3.98 -7.32
C GLY A 171 6.09 -3.36 -8.62
N TYR A 172 5.45 -2.26 -9.02
CA TYR A 172 5.67 -1.52 -10.26
C TYR A 172 6.72 -0.42 -10.11
N ILE A 173 7.52 -0.42 -9.04
CA ILE A 173 8.63 0.52 -8.90
C ILE A 173 9.86 -0.04 -9.61
N ARG A 174 10.32 0.68 -10.65
CA ARG A 174 11.58 0.41 -11.32
C ARG A 174 12.77 0.58 -10.38
N ARG A 175 13.77 -0.30 -10.50
CA ARG A 175 14.91 -0.39 -9.57
C ARG A 175 15.69 0.91 -9.45
N GLU A 176 15.88 1.60 -10.56
CA GLU A 176 16.62 2.88 -10.65
C GLU A 176 15.91 4.03 -9.92
N LEU A 177 14.60 3.94 -9.69
CA LEU A 177 13.82 4.97 -8.99
C LEU A 177 13.79 4.76 -7.47
N LEU A 178 14.16 3.57 -6.98
CA LEU A 178 14.06 3.23 -5.55
C LEU A 178 14.84 4.19 -4.66
N GLY A 179 16.05 4.57 -5.06
CA GLY A 179 16.88 5.51 -4.31
C GLY A 179 16.19 6.86 -4.12
N GLU A 180 15.64 7.42 -5.19
CA GLU A 180 14.94 8.70 -5.16
C GLU A 180 13.63 8.62 -4.35
N ILE A 181 12.89 7.51 -4.46
CA ILE A 181 11.67 7.28 -3.68
C ILE A 181 12.00 7.25 -2.19
N TYR A 182 13.00 6.48 -1.77
CA TYR A 182 13.38 6.39 -0.35
C TYR A 182 13.96 7.69 0.18
N HIS A 183 14.76 8.41 -0.63
CA HIS A 183 15.23 9.75 -0.30
C HIS A 183 14.05 10.69 -0.04
N CYS A 184 13.10 10.75 -0.97
CA CYS A 184 11.90 11.57 -0.86
C CYS A 184 11.01 11.14 0.32
N LEU A 185 10.80 9.84 0.55
CA LEU A 185 10.01 9.35 1.68
C LEU A 185 10.67 9.73 3.01
N SER A 186 11.99 9.58 3.14
CA SER A 186 12.75 10.02 4.32
C SER A 186 12.61 11.53 4.53
N LYS A 187 12.73 12.31 3.46
CA LYS A 187 12.59 13.78 3.45
C LYS A 187 11.17 14.29 3.72
N TYR A 188 10.12 13.55 3.36
CA TYR A 188 8.75 14.08 3.39
C TYR A 188 7.79 13.36 4.34
N SER A 189 8.05 12.11 4.69
CA SER A 189 7.14 11.34 5.57
C SER A 189 7.15 11.83 7.02
N ASP A 190 8.29 12.34 7.50
CA ASP A 190 8.43 12.88 8.86
C ASP A 190 8.43 14.42 8.88
N THR A 191 9.02 15.04 7.85
CA THR A 191 9.39 16.47 7.88
C THR A 191 8.27 17.44 7.51
N ILE A 192 7.22 16.99 6.82
CA ILE A 192 6.12 17.89 6.43
C ILE A 192 5.31 18.38 7.66
N TYR A 193 5.44 17.72 8.83
CA TYR A 193 4.69 18.07 10.04
C TYR A 193 5.48 17.92 11.36
N MET A 194 6.81 18.06 11.32
CA MET A 194 7.59 18.42 12.52
C MET A 194 7.63 19.95 12.77
N LYS A 195 6.68 20.69 12.18
CA LYS A 195 6.30 22.05 12.57
C LYS A 195 4.82 22.06 12.92
#